data_AF-A0ABD6AHE4-F1
#
_entry.id   AF-A0ABD6AHE4-F1
#
_cell.length_a   1.000
_cell.length_b   1.000
_cell.length_c   1.000
_cell.angle_alpha   90.00
_cell.angle_beta   90.00
_cell.angle_gamma   90.00
#
_symmetry.space_group_name_H-M   'P 1'
#
loop_
_entity.id
_entity.type
_entity.pdbx_description
1 polymer ?
#
loop_
_entity_poly.entity_id
_entity_poly.type
_entity_poly.pdbx_seq_one_letter_code
_entity_poly.pdbx_strand_id
1 'polypeptide(L)'
;MADPRAVAVNVAANTNAPGFRGPVYPDGSFAYVPIPESAATLPRDRFPVDEPLPTYGDLDLPFAVPADLRATPVHLDPELPGVHGRERATYGDPHGVKAGRIAGLEPGDWLLFYATLSLRPYDWAGPRERSTEVDALDRDDGLAPDWGAYLFAGIRVERVLAVGDGDRSGTGDGSDDGASGGGSAGDEGDPRAVDRDAAAALAPTNAHLKRDPFDARVVVAGDPAASGPFDRVVPLSTPDAGAEANRLVTALSSDSGKGPWWRRPMAFGPDATATLLDRIQRG
;
A
#
# COMPACT_ATOMS: atom_id res chain seq x y z
N MET A 1 -13.05 14.43 -19.04
CA MET A 1 -12.70 14.10 -17.65
C MET A 1 -11.44 14.88 -17.30
N ALA A 2 -11.27 15.27 -16.04
CA ALA A 2 -10.00 15.84 -15.59
C ALA A 2 -8.91 14.77 -15.70
N ASP A 3 -7.66 15.20 -15.93
CA ASP A 3 -6.53 14.29 -15.98
C ASP A 3 -6.28 13.67 -14.59
N PRO A 4 -5.99 12.36 -14.52
CA PRO A 4 -5.94 11.62 -13.27
C PRO A 4 -4.75 12.06 -12.41
N ARG A 5 -4.94 12.10 -11.10
CA ARG A 5 -3.88 12.28 -10.10
C ARG A 5 -3.48 10.94 -9.50
N ALA A 6 -2.38 10.93 -8.75
CA ALA A 6 -1.97 9.75 -8.02
C ALA A 6 -1.50 10.05 -6.59
N VAL A 7 -1.74 9.10 -5.69
CA VAL A 7 -1.09 9.02 -4.38
C VAL A 7 -0.34 7.70 -4.31
N ALA A 8 0.95 7.74 -4.00
CA ALA A 8 1.74 6.54 -3.75
C ALA A 8 1.98 6.34 -2.26
N VAL A 9 1.87 5.09 -1.81
CA VAL A 9 2.02 4.76 -0.38
C VAL A 9 2.91 3.55 -0.14
N ASN A 10 3.65 3.59 0.98
CA ASN A 10 4.48 2.46 1.38
C ASN A 10 3.61 1.34 1.97
N VAL A 11 3.84 0.12 1.50
CA VAL A 11 3.24 -1.13 1.98
C VAL A 11 4.29 -2.24 1.92
N ALA A 12 3.88 -3.48 2.19
CA ALA A 12 4.69 -4.69 2.11
C ALA A 12 5.78 -4.82 3.19
N ALA A 13 6.32 -6.04 3.26
CA ALA A 13 7.37 -6.47 4.16
C ALA A 13 8.61 -5.57 4.09
N ASN A 14 9.19 -5.32 5.26
CA ASN A 14 10.46 -4.63 5.40
C ASN A 14 11.29 -5.28 6.51
N THR A 15 12.47 -4.72 6.78
CA THR A 15 13.38 -5.27 7.80
C THR A 15 12.85 -5.24 9.22
N ASN A 16 11.81 -4.44 9.51
CA ASN A 16 11.18 -4.44 10.83
C ASN A 16 10.18 -5.60 10.97
N ALA A 17 9.40 -5.88 9.92
CA ALA A 17 8.40 -6.93 9.92
C ALA A 17 8.21 -7.49 8.50
N PRO A 18 8.35 -8.81 8.29
CA PRO A 18 8.65 -9.88 9.26
C PRO A 18 10.15 -10.04 9.59
N GLY A 19 11.00 -9.08 9.23
CA GLY A 19 12.45 -9.17 9.42
C GLY A 19 13.25 -9.24 8.12
N PHE A 20 12.57 -9.24 6.97
CA PHE A 20 13.19 -9.20 5.65
C PHE A 20 12.32 -8.43 4.65
N ARG A 21 12.93 -7.97 3.55
CA ARG A 21 12.23 -7.34 2.41
C ARG A 21 11.86 -8.39 1.38
N GLY A 22 10.78 -8.15 0.64
CA GLY A 22 10.52 -8.90 -0.60
C GLY A 22 11.66 -8.74 -1.61
N PRO A 23 11.84 -9.71 -2.52
CA PRO A 23 12.85 -9.64 -3.57
C PRO A 23 12.41 -8.71 -4.70
N VAL A 24 13.38 -8.00 -5.25
CA VAL A 24 13.38 -7.56 -6.66
C VAL A 24 14.51 -8.30 -7.36
N TYR A 25 14.26 -8.77 -8.57
CA TYR A 25 15.19 -9.55 -9.38
C TYR A 25 15.93 -8.65 -10.39
N PRO A 26 17.01 -9.15 -11.02
CA PRO A 26 17.85 -8.32 -11.87
C PRO A 26 17.12 -7.66 -13.05
N ASP A 27 16.06 -8.27 -13.59
CA ASP A 27 15.23 -7.70 -14.67
C ASP A 27 14.11 -6.75 -14.19
N GLY A 28 14.03 -6.49 -12.89
CA GLY A 28 12.99 -5.66 -12.28
C GLY A 28 11.70 -6.41 -11.95
N SER A 29 11.58 -7.71 -12.25
CA SER A 29 10.51 -8.55 -11.70
C SER A 29 10.64 -8.66 -10.17
N PHE A 30 9.57 -9.02 -9.47
CA PHE A 30 9.54 -8.98 -8.01
C PHE A 30 8.55 -9.99 -7.43
N ALA A 31 8.60 -10.18 -6.10
CA ALA A 31 7.53 -10.84 -5.36
C ALA A 31 6.96 -9.91 -4.29
N TYR A 32 5.64 -9.72 -4.30
CA TYR A 32 4.94 -8.99 -3.24
C TYR A 32 4.89 -9.86 -1.98
N VAL A 33 5.39 -9.33 -0.87
CA VAL A 33 5.36 -10.00 0.43
C VAL A 33 4.63 -9.06 1.39
N PRO A 34 3.44 -9.39 1.89
CA PRO A 34 2.73 -8.56 2.86
C PRO A 34 3.45 -8.51 4.22
N ILE A 35 3.07 -7.55 5.07
CA ILE A 35 3.50 -7.53 6.48
C ILE A 35 2.73 -8.59 7.29
N PRO A 36 3.25 -9.06 8.45
CA PRO A 36 2.44 -9.90 9.34
C PRO A 36 1.22 -9.11 9.85
N GLU A 37 0.11 -9.80 10.07
CA GLU A 37 -1.01 -9.21 10.81
C GLU A 37 -0.63 -9.14 12.29
N SER A 38 -0.60 -7.92 12.81
CA SER A 38 -0.18 -7.62 14.18
C SER A 38 -1.35 -7.25 15.09
N ALA A 39 -2.51 -6.93 14.53
CA ALA A 39 -3.70 -6.60 15.29
C ALA A 39 -4.48 -7.87 15.70
N ALA A 40 -5.28 -7.75 16.76
CA ALA A 40 -6.25 -8.77 17.09
C ALA A 40 -7.27 -8.89 15.95
N THR A 41 -7.64 -10.12 15.62
CA THR A 41 -8.63 -10.42 14.58
C THR A 41 -9.85 -11.09 15.18
N LEU A 42 -10.98 -10.92 14.49
CA LEU A 42 -12.21 -11.61 14.80
C LEU A 42 -12.06 -13.12 14.56
N PRO A 43 -12.89 -13.94 15.21
CA PRO A 43 -13.06 -15.32 14.77
C PRO A 43 -13.65 -15.34 13.35
N ARG A 44 -13.30 -16.37 12.58
CA ARG A 44 -13.63 -16.50 11.15
C ARG A 44 -15.13 -16.36 10.84
N ASP A 45 -15.98 -16.89 11.71
CA ASP A 45 -17.45 -16.82 11.58
C ASP A 45 -18.02 -15.39 11.68
N ARG A 46 -17.17 -14.42 12.06
CA ARG A 46 -17.50 -13.00 12.11
C ARG A 46 -16.83 -12.16 11.02
N PHE A 47 -16.12 -12.78 10.08
CA PHE A 47 -15.67 -12.08 8.88
C PHE A 47 -16.87 -11.79 7.97
N PRO A 48 -16.82 -10.72 7.15
CA PRO A 48 -17.91 -10.41 6.21
C PRO A 48 -18.13 -11.49 5.16
N VAL A 49 -17.08 -12.27 4.85
CA VAL A 49 -17.11 -13.40 3.93
C VAL A 49 -16.45 -14.61 4.58
N ASP A 50 -16.93 -15.81 4.25
CA ASP A 50 -16.37 -17.05 4.77
C ASP A 50 -15.04 -17.39 4.07
N GLU A 51 -13.96 -16.80 4.58
CA GLU A 51 -12.60 -17.08 4.13
C GLU A 51 -11.63 -17.22 5.32
N PRO A 52 -10.54 -17.99 5.19
CA PRO A 52 -9.51 -18.00 6.21
C PRO A 52 -8.73 -16.67 6.24
N LEU A 53 -8.16 -16.35 7.39
CA LEU A 53 -7.11 -15.34 7.48
C LEU A 53 -5.82 -15.96 6.87
N PRO A 54 -5.29 -15.43 5.77
CA PRO A 54 -4.13 -16.02 5.12
C PRO A 54 -2.90 -15.96 6.03
N THR A 55 -2.06 -16.97 5.94
CA THR A 55 -0.74 -17.04 6.57
C THR A 55 0.35 -16.95 5.52
N TYR A 56 1.61 -16.75 5.92
CA TYR A 56 2.71 -16.79 4.96
C TYR A 56 2.83 -18.13 4.22
N GLY A 57 2.38 -19.24 4.84
CA GLY A 57 2.38 -20.56 4.21
C GLY A 57 1.35 -20.72 3.09
N ASP A 58 0.36 -19.83 3.03
CA ASP A 58 -0.70 -19.82 2.01
C ASP A 58 -0.32 -18.92 0.81
N LEU A 59 0.77 -18.16 0.90
CA LEU A 59 1.17 -17.22 -0.15
C LEU A 59 1.90 -17.94 -1.28
N ASP A 60 1.51 -17.61 -2.51
CA ASP A 60 2.26 -17.96 -3.70
C ASP A 60 3.53 -17.11 -3.81
N LEU A 61 4.64 -17.64 -3.29
CA LEU A 61 5.95 -16.97 -3.25
C LEU A 61 7.01 -17.84 -3.96
N PRO A 62 7.90 -17.23 -4.76
CA PRO A 62 8.92 -17.96 -5.51
C PRO A 62 10.13 -18.41 -4.66
N PHE A 63 10.04 -18.29 -3.34
CA PHE A 63 11.10 -18.63 -2.40
C PHE A 63 10.52 -19.30 -1.15
N ALA A 64 11.36 -20.00 -0.38
CA ALA A 64 10.93 -20.69 0.82
C ALA A 64 10.75 -19.70 1.99
N VAL A 65 9.51 -19.60 2.48
CA VAL A 65 9.22 -18.91 3.74
C VAL A 65 9.84 -19.70 4.92
N PRO A 66 10.54 -19.03 5.85
CA PRO A 66 11.05 -19.65 7.08
C PRO A 66 9.96 -20.42 7.84
N ALA A 67 10.28 -21.63 8.31
CA ALA A 67 9.30 -22.52 8.92
C ALA A 67 8.55 -21.90 10.12
N ASP A 68 9.24 -21.06 10.89
CA ASP A 68 8.70 -20.32 12.03
C ASP A 68 7.70 -19.22 11.65
N LEU A 69 7.71 -18.76 10.40
CA LEU A 69 6.78 -17.74 9.89
C LEU A 69 5.59 -18.33 9.14
N ARG A 70 5.63 -19.60 8.72
CA ARG A 70 4.60 -20.18 7.83
C ARG A 70 3.19 -20.08 8.39
N ALA A 71 3.03 -20.28 9.71
CA ALA A 71 1.73 -20.19 10.37
C ALA A 71 1.35 -18.76 10.80
N THR A 72 2.23 -17.77 10.59
CA THR A 72 1.96 -16.39 10.97
C THR A 72 0.95 -15.78 10.01
N PRO A 73 -0.19 -15.26 10.50
CA PRO A 73 -1.15 -14.54 9.68
C PRO A 73 -0.55 -13.30 9.04
N VAL A 74 -1.01 -12.96 7.84
CA VAL A 74 -0.54 -11.79 7.09
C VAL A 74 -1.64 -10.74 6.93
N HIS A 75 -1.22 -9.48 6.96
CA HIS A 75 -2.07 -8.36 6.60
C HIS A 75 -1.96 -8.13 5.09
N LEU A 76 -2.77 -8.88 4.34
CA LEU A 76 -2.80 -8.82 2.88
C LEU A 76 -3.57 -7.58 2.42
N ASP A 77 -2.87 -6.44 2.45
CA ASP A 77 -3.35 -5.14 2.00
C ASP A 77 -2.18 -4.37 1.34
N PRO A 78 -2.26 -3.98 0.04
CA PRO A 78 -3.40 -4.07 -0.86
C PRO A 78 -3.82 -5.49 -1.24
N GLU A 79 -5.12 -5.65 -1.48
CA GLU A 79 -5.63 -6.74 -2.28
C GLU A 79 -5.47 -6.39 -3.77
N LEU A 80 -4.80 -7.26 -4.52
CA LEU A 80 -4.51 -7.08 -5.94
C LEU A 80 -5.01 -8.28 -6.74
N PRO A 81 -5.73 -8.06 -7.86
CA PRO A 81 -6.19 -9.16 -8.73
C PRO A 81 -5.02 -10.01 -9.23
N GLY A 82 -5.17 -11.34 -9.16
CA GLY A 82 -4.17 -12.31 -9.62
C GLY A 82 -3.02 -12.57 -8.63
N VAL A 83 -3.01 -11.91 -7.47
CA VAL A 83 -1.92 -12.04 -6.48
C VAL A 83 -2.40 -12.79 -5.25
N HIS A 84 -1.70 -13.87 -4.88
CA HIS A 84 -2.01 -14.70 -3.71
C HIS A 84 -3.49 -15.15 -3.63
N GLY A 85 -4.06 -15.53 -4.78
CA GLY A 85 -5.45 -16.00 -4.89
C GLY A 85 -6.52 -14.91 -4.72
N ARG A 86 -6.15 -13.64 -4.89
CA ARG A 86 -7.07 -12.50 -4.79
C ARG A 86 -7.61 -12.07 -6.15
N GLU A 87 -8.81 -11.52 -6.14
CA GLU A 87 -9.56 -11.13 -7.35
C GLU A 87 -9.98 -9.66 -7.34
N ARG A 88 -9.94 -9.00 -6.19
CA ARG A 88 -10.38 -7.60 -6.05
C ARG A 88 -9.19 -6.65 -5.98
N ALA A 89 -9.50 -5.38 -6.21
CA ALA A 89 -8.59 -4.26 -6.06
C ALA A 89 -9.04 -3.42 -4.87
N THR A 90 -8.53 -3.72 -3.67
CA THR A 90 -8.95 -3.00 -2.45
C THR A 90 -7.76 -2.57 -1.61
N TYR A 91 -7.94 -1.48 -0.87
CA TYR A 91 -6.96 -0.99 0.08
C TYR A 91 -7.59 -0.33 1.30
N GLY A 92 -7.10 -0.60 2.50
CA GLY A 92 -7.49 0.09 3.73
C GLY A 92 -6.28 0.72 4.43
N ASP A 93 -6.52 1.79 5.21
CA ASP A 93 -5.46 2.34 6.06
C ASP A 93 -5.99 2.94 7.36
N PRO A 94 -5.38 2.65 8.52
CA PRO A 94 -5.81 3.18 9.81
C PRO A 94 -5.08 4.47 10.21
N HIS A 95 -4.03 4.87 9.48
CA HIS A 95 -3.13 5.96 9.88
C HIS A 95 -3.54 7.28 9.23
N GLY A 96 -3.95 8.26 10.06
CA GLY A 96 -4.52 9.53 9.59
C GLY A 96 -3.69 10.29 8.55
N VAL A 97 -2.35 10.27 8.63
CA VAL A 97 -1.49 10.95 7.64
C VAL A 97 -1.62 10.32 6.25
N LYS A 98 -1.69 8.99 6.18
CA LYS A 98 -1.80 8.26 4.92
C LYS A 98 -3.25 8.26 4.44
N ALA A 99 -4.18 7.91 5.34
CA ALA A 99 -5.62 7.96 5.08
C ALA A 99 -6.08 9.34 4.58
N GLY A 100 -5.61 10.43 5.20
CA GLY A 100 -6.00 11.79 4.80
C GLY A 100 -5.55 12.18 3.39
N ARG A 101 -4.44 11.64 2.89
CA ARG A 101 -4.04 11.87 1.49
C ARG A 101 -4.84 11.02 0.51
N ILE A 102 -5.19 9.79 0.90
CA ILE A 102 -6.00 8.88 0.08
C ILE A 102 -7.45 9.37 -0.02
N ALA A 103 -7.98 9.98 1.04
CA ALA A 103 -9.35 10.51 1.12
C ALA A 103 -9.67 11.54 0.02
N GLY A 104 -8.66 12.19 -0.56
CA GLY A 104 -8.82 13.16 -1.64
C GLY A 104 -8.82 12.57 -3.05
N LEU A 105 -8.69 11.25 -3.21
CA LEU A 105 -8.73 10.60 -4.52
C LEU A 105 -10.18 10.48 -5.03
N GLU A 106 -10.38 10.78 -6.31
CA GLU A 106 -11.67 10.67 -6.99
C GLU A 106 -11.72 9.43 -7.90
N PRO A 107 -12.93 9.00 -8.33
CA PRO A 107 -13.05 7.96 -9.34
C PRO A 107 -12.25 8.32 -10.59
N GLY A 108 -11.40 7.40 -11.01
CA GLY A 108 -10.45 7.64 -12.09
C GLY A 108 -9.16 8.34 -11.64
N ASP A 109 -8.82 8.40 -10.36
CA ASP A 109 -7.44 8.63 -9.92
C ASP A 109 -6.69 7.29 -9.70
N TRP A 110 -5.43 7.36 -9.32
CA TRP A 110 -4.60 6.20 -9.01
C TRP A 110 -4.13 6.19 -7.55
N LEU A 111 -4.36 5.07 -6.87
CA LEU A 111 -3.64 4.73 -5.64
C LEU A 111 -2.50 3.78 -6.01
N LEU A 112 -1.26 4.24 -5.90
CA LEU A 112 -0.07 3.47 -6.23
C LEU A 112 0.59 2.90 -4.96
N PHE A 113 1.22 1.75 -5.11
CA PHE A 113 1.89 1.06 -4.01
C PHE A 113 3.37 0.97 -4.29
N TYR A 114 4.17 1.35 -3.30
CA TYR A 114 5.60 1.13 -3.32
C TYR A 114 6.06 0.34 -2.10
N ALA A 115 7.12 -0.43 -2.27
CA ALA A 115 7.73 -1.24 -1.24
C ALA A 115 9.23 -0.95 -1.18
N THR A 116 9.84 -1.21 -0.03
CA THR A 116 11.31 -1.36 -0.01
C THR A 116 11.63 -2.82 -0.31
N LEU A 117 12.33 -3.08 -1.41
CA LEU A 117 12.69 -4.43 -1.86
C LEU A 117 14.20 -4.59 -1.82
N SER A 118 14.67 -5.82 -1.66
CA SER A 118 16.09 -6.16 -1.72
C SER A 118 16.42 -6.85 -3.03
N LEU A 119 17.55 -6.48 -3.65
CA LEU A 119 18.02 -7.13 -4.86
C LEU A 119 18.41 -8.58 -4.53
N ARG A 120 17.87 -9.53 -5.29
CA ARG A 120 18.12 -10.97 -5.12
C ARG A 120 18.32 -11.64 -6.47
N PRO A 121 19.17 -12.66 -6.57
CA PRO A 121 19.23 -13.48 -7.77
C PRO A 121 17.95 -14.30 -7.94
N TYR A 122 17.68 -14.77 -9.16
CA TYR A 122 16.48 -15.56 -9.48
C TYR A 122 16.36 -16.87 -8.69
N ASP A 123 17.50 -17.46 -8.31
CA ASP A 123 17.57 -18.72 -7.56
C ASP A 123 17.58 -18.54 -6.03
N TRP A 124 17.34 -17.31 -5.54
CA TRP A 124 17.31 -17.03 -4.11
C TRP A 124 16.27 -17.90 -3.38
N ALA A 125 16.75 -18.78 -2.50
CA ALA A 125 15.89 -19.75 -1.81
C ALA A 125 15.12 -19.15 -0.63
N GLY A 126 15.48 -17.94 -0.20
CA GLY A 126 14.74 -17.18 0.80
C GLY A 126 15.58 -16.57 1.93
N PRO A 127 14.93 -15.98 2.96
CA PRO A 127 15.57 -15.12 3.95
C PRO A 127 16.64 -15.76 4.86
N ARG A 128 16.68 -17.10 4.94
CA ARG A 128 17.68 -17.83 5.74
C ARG A 128 18.98 -18.09 4.97
N GLU A 129 18.96 -17.89 3.66
CA GLU A 129 20.14 -18.08 2.83
C GLU A 129 21.06 -16.86 2.88
N ARG A 130 22.37 -17.08 2.79
CA ARG A 130 23.30 -15.97 2.59
C ARG A 130 23.09 -15.45 1.17
N SER A 131 22.87 -14.15 1.03
CA SER A 131 22.76 -13.54 -0.29
C SER A 131 24.05 -13.83 -1.07
N THR A 132 23.92 -14.48 -2.22
CA THR A 132 24.91 -14.40 -3.27
C THR A 132 24.84 -13.01 -3.89
N GLU A 133 25.99 -12.48 -4.30
CA GLU A 133 26.04 -11.20 -5.00
C GLU A 133 25.45 -11.37 -6.40
N VAL A 134 24.62 -10.41 -6.81
CA VAL A 134 24.15 -10.29 -8.20
C VAL A 134 25.24 -9.58 -8.98
N ASP A 135 25.63 -10.11 -10.15
CA ASP A 135 26.59 -9.42 -11.01
C ASP A 135 26.01 -8.08 -11.47
N ALA A 136 26.81 -7.01 -11.33
CA ALA A 136 26.41 -5.67 -11.72
C ALA A 136 26.08 -5.54 -13.21
N LEU A 137 26.55 -6.46 -14.06
CA LEU A 137 26.24 -6.48 -15.49
C LEU A 137 24.87 -7.09 -15.82
N ASP A 138 24.28 -7.86 -14.89
CA ASP A 138 23.02 -8.58 -15.12
C ASP A 138 21.80 -7.83 -14.56
N ARG A 139 22.00 -6.73 -13.82
CA ARG A 139 20.93 -5.93 -13.22
C ARG A 139 20.47 -4.79 -14.14
N ASP A 140 19.19 -4.48 -14.10
CA ASP A 140 18.63 -3.26 -14.66
C ASP A 140 19.29 -2.03 -14.02
N ASP A 141 19.75 -1.10 -14.86
CA ASP A 141 20.50 0.10 -14.47
C ASP A 141 19.74 1.01 -13.49
N GLY A 142 18.42 0.84 -13.36
CA GLY A 142 17.59 1.55 -12.40
C GLY A 142 17.54 0.96 -10.99
N LEU A 143 18.05 -0.26 -10.78
CA LEU A 143 17.98 -0.96 -9.50
C LEU A 143 19.16 -0.63 -8.59
N ALA A 144 18.86 -0.31 -7.33
CA ALA A 144 19.88 -0.16 -6.29
C ALA A 144 20.52 -1.52 -5.93
N PRO A 145 21.83 -1.57 -5.62
CA PRO A 145 22.59 -2.82 -5.51
C PRO A 145 22.16 -3.71 -4.34
N ASP A 146 21.67 -3.13 -3.23
CA ASP A 146 21.31 -3.89 -2.03
C ASP A 146 19.79 -3.91 -1.79
N TRP A 147 19.22 -2.72 -1.71
CA TRP A 147 17.80 -2.48 -1.51
C TRP A 147 17.44 -1.11 -2.07
N GLY A 148 16.18 -0.93 -2.42
CA GLY A 148 15.63 0.35 -2.87
C GLY A 148 14.13 0.42 -2.63
N ALA A 149 13.55 1.59 -2.89
CA ALA A 149 12.10 1.79 -2.91
C ALA A 149 11.59 1.80 -4.34
N TYR A 150 10.50 1.08 -4.56
CA TYR A 150 10.04 0.69 -5.89
C TYR A 150 8.51 0.70 -5.94
N LEU A 151 7.91 1.41 -6.91
CA LEU A 151 6.49 1.21 -7.21
C LEU A 151 6.34 -0.19 -7.83
N PHE A 152 5.32 -0.92 -7.40
CA PHE A 152 5.13 -2.31 -7.84
C PHE A 152 3.68 -2.64 -8.21
N ALA A 153 2.71 -1.79 -7.86
CA ALA A 153 1.30 -2.01 -8.16
C ALA A 153 0.51 -0.71 -8.14
N GLY A 154 -0.70 -0.75 -8.69
CA GLY A 154 -1.66 0.34 -8.64
C GLY A 154 -3.10 -0.13 -8.61
N ILE A 155 -3.95 0.66 -7.94
CA ILE A 155 -5.40 0.56 -7.97
C ILE A 155 -5.95 1.77 -8.72
N ARG A 156 -6.74 1.50 -9.77
CA ARG A 156 -7.53 2.51 -10.47
C ARG A 156 -8.78 2.77 -9.66
N VAL A 157 -8.83 3.92 -8.98
CA VAL A 157 -9.87 4.21 -7.98
C VAL A 157 -11.25 4.25 -8.62
N GLU A 158 -12.21 3.52 -8.07
CA GLU A 158 -13.63 3.63 -8.39
C GLU A 158 -14.39 4.30 -7.26
N ARG A 159 -14.02 4.00 -6.02
CA ARG A 159 -14.67 4.55 -4.84
C ARG A 159 -13.73 4.62 -3.65
N VAL A 160 -13.88 5.69 -2.88
CA VAL A 160 -13.22 5.90 -1.60
C VAL A 160 -14.30 6.08 -0.53
N LEU A 161 -14.11 5.45 0.63
CA LEU A 161 -14.78 5.77 1.88
C LEU A 161 -13.73 6.34 2.81
N ALA A 162 -13.95 7.54 3.35
CA ALA A 162 -13.07 8.13 4.34
C ALA A 162 -13.85 8.70 5.53
N VAL A 163 -13.17 8.80 6.67
CA VAL A 163 -13.72 9.42 7.88
C VAL A 163 -14.02 10.88 7.56
N GLY A 164 -15.30 11.27 7.71
CA GLY A 164 -15.80 12.61 7.36
C GLY A 164 -16.72 12.67 6.13
N ASP A 165 -16.85 11.59 5.33
CA ASP A 165 -17.76 11.56 4.17
C ASP A 165 -19.24 11.30 4.54
N GLY A 166 -19.55 11.08 5.82
CA GLY A 166 -20.89 10.75 6.31
C GLY A 166 -21.93 11.89 6.30
N ASP A 167 -21.61 13.07 5.76
CA ASP A 167 -22.46 14.27 5.92
C ASP A 167 -22.73 15.07 4.62
N ARG A 168 -22.56 14.47 3.43
CA ARG A 168 -22.98 15.13 2.15
C ARG A 168 -24.42 14.82 1.71
N SER A 169 -25.25 14.31 2.60
CA SER A 169 -26.70 14.17 2.38
C SER A 169 -27.49 14.65 3.60
N GLY A 170 -27.44 15.96 3.85
CA GLY A 170 -28.22 16.62 4.89
C GLY A 170 -28.48 18.06 4.48
N THR A 171 -29.74 18.36 4.19
CA THR A 171 -30.27 19.68 3.87
C THR A 171 -29.74 20.76 4.81
N GLY A 172 -29.11 21.79 4.24
CA GLY A 172 -28.76 23.01 4.96
C GLY A 172 -30.02 23.76 5.39
N ASP A 173 -30.27 23.75 6.69
CA ASP A 173 -31.01 24.79 7.40
C ASP A 173 -30.03 25.37 8.41
N GLY A 174 -29.69 26.63 8.19
CA GLY A 174 -28.76 27.37 9.02
C GLY A 174 -29.48 28.02 10.18
N SER A 175 -29.00 27.75 11.39
CA SER A 175 -29.17 28.68 12.50
C SER A 175 -27.90 28.68 13.34
N ASP A 176 -27.16 29.76 13.13
CA ASP A 176 -26.11 30.31 13.97
C ASP A 176 -26.66 30.55 15.39
N ASP A 177 -25.97 30.10 16.43
CA ASP A 177 -25.96 30.74 17.74
C ASP A 177 -24.78 30.23 18.57
N GLY A 178 -23.83 31.13 18.83
CA GLY A 178 -22.56 30.84 19.46
C GLY A 178 -22.62 30.61 20.97
N ALA A 179 -21.62 29.89 21.49
CA ALA A 179 -21.13 30.09 22.85
C ALA A 179 -19.68 29.59 22.98
N SER A 180 -18.81 30.51 23.36
CA SER A 180 -17.44 30.29 23.80
C SER A 180 -17.39 29.56 25.16
N GLY A 181 -16.55 28.53 25.28
CA GLY A 181 -16.20 27.90 26.55
C GLY A 181 -14.79 27.31 26.49
N GLY A 182 -13.87 27.90 27.24
CA GLY A 182 -12.49 27.42 27.37
C GLY A 182 -12.40 26.18 28.27
N GLY A 183 -11.57 25.22 27.84
CA GLY A 183 -11.12 24.08 28.63
C GLY A 183 -9.83 23.55 28.03
N SER A 184 -8.73 23.64 28.78
CA SER A 184 -7.45 23.01 28.46
C SER A 184 -7.39 21.68 29.22
N ALA A 185 -7.49 20.55 28.50
CA ALA A 185 -7.06 19.21 28.91
C ALA A 185 -7.28 18.23 27.74
N GLY A 186 -6.27 17.44 27.38
CA GLY A 186 -6.44 16.20 26.62
C GLY A 186 -6.23 16.28 25.12
N ASP A 187 -5.09 15.76 24.67
CA ASP A 187 -4.85 15.25 23.33
C ASP A 187 -5.75 14.02 23.07
N GLU A 188 -6.95 14.22 22.52
CA GLU A 188 -7.83 13.16 22.00
C GLU A 188 -8.25 13.49 20.56
N GLY A 189 -7.31 13.38 19.64
CA GLY A 189 -7.55 13.54 18.20
C GLY A 189 -8.33 12.37 17.59
N ASP A 190 -9.65 12.49 17.55
CA ASP A 190 -10.62 11.86 16.63
C ASP A 190 -10.55 10.30 16.45
N PRO A 191 -11.49 9.52 17.07
CA PRO A 191 -11.45 8.07 17.10
C PRO A 191 -12.47 7.40 16.17
N ARG A 192 -12.64 7.85 14.93
CA ARG A 192 -13.60 7.19 14.03
C ARG A 192 -12.89 6.51 12.88
N ALA A 193 -13.05 5.20 12.78
CA ALA A 193 -12.90 4.46 11.55
C ALA A 193 -14.08 4.80 10.62
N VAL A 194 -14.01 4.42 9.34
CA VAL A 194 -15.17 4.49 8.45
C VAL A 194 -16.32 3.62 8.99
N ASP A 195 -17.53 3.82 8.49
CA ASP A 195 -18.63 2.90 8.81
C ASP A 195 -18.28 1.49 8.35
N ARG A 196 -18.34 0.53 9.27
CA ARG A 196 -17.85 -0.83 9.03
C ARG A 196 -18.74 -1.59 8.05
N ASP A 197 -20.05 -1.39 8.12
CA ASP A 197 -20.99 -2.07 7.23
C ASP A 197 -20.87 -1.54 5.80
N ALA A 198 -20.67 -0.22 5.64
CA ALA A 198 -20.35 0.39 4.36
C ALA A 198 -19.01 -0.12 3.79
N ALA A 199 -17.98 -0.26 4.63
CA ALA A 199 -16.71 -0.84 4.24
C ALA A 199 -16.85 -2.32 3.82
N ALA A 200 -17.63 -3.11 4.55
CA ALA A 200 -17.91 -4.50 4.22
C ALA A 200 -18.69 -4.65 2.91
N ALA A 201 -19.65 -3.77 2.65
CA ALA A 201 -20.37 -3.73 1.37
C ALA A 201 -19.46 -3.36 0.19
N LEU A 202 -18.47 -2.48 0.42
CA LEU A 202 -17.56 -2.01 -0.63
C LEU A 202 -16.41 -2.99 -0.91
N ALA A 203 -15.77 -3.51 0.13
CA ALA A 203 -14.52 -4.27 0.06
C ALA A 203 -14.55 -5.46 1.04
N PRO A 204 -15.44 -6.45 0.84
CA PRO A 204 -15.78 -7.46 1.85
C PRO A 204 -14.61 -8.35 2.32
N THR A 205 -13.56 -8.48 1.51
CA THR A 205 -12.35 -9.28 1.76
C THR A 205 -11.19 -8.48 2.35
N ASN A 206 -11.32 -7.15 2.48
CA ASN A 206 -10.23 -6.28 2.92
C ASN A 206 -9.72 -6.68 4.32
N ALA A 207 -8.40 -6.64 4.50
CA ALA A 207 -7.75 -7.12 5.71
C ALA A 207 -8.21 -6.40 6.99
N HIS A 208 -8.55 -5.11 6.90
CA HIS A 208 -9.02 -4.35 8.06
C HIS A 208 -10.37 -4.83 8.60
N LEU A 209 -11.24 -5.40 7.76
CA LEU A 209 -12.54 -5.94 8.22
C LEU A 209 -12.41 -7.17 9.11
N LYS A 210 -11.23 -7.78 9.12
CA LYS A 210 -10.89 -8.93 9.97
C LYS A 210 -10.41 -8.50 11.35
N ARG A 211 -10.01 -7.25 11.55
CA ARG A 211 -9.51 -6.71 12.82
C ARG A 211 -10.62 -6.46 13.83
N ASP A 212 -10.28 -6.56 15.12
CA ASP A 212 -11.13 -6.17 16.25
C ASP A 212 -10.32 -5.33 17.26
N PRO A 213 -10.61 -4.03 17.44
CA PRO A 213 -11.66 -3.27 16.74
C PRO A 213 -11.32 -3.02 15.27
N PHE A 214 -12.35 -2.76 14.46
CA PHE A 214 -12.19 -2.21 13.12
C PHE A 214 -11.54 -0.81 13.19
N ASP A 215 -10.51 -0.58 12.39
CA ASP A 215 -9.58 0.55 12.53
C ASP A 215 -9.37 1.39 11.26
N ALA A 216 -9.89 0.96 10.11
CA ALA A 216 -9.63 1.64 8.84
C ALA A 216 -10.26 3.04 8.81
N ARG A 217 -9.42 4.07 8.62
CA ARG A 217 -9.83 5.47 8.42
C ARG A 217 -10.13 5.80 6.96
N VAL A 218 -9.65 4.95 6.05
CA VAL A 218 -10.01 4.98 4.63
C VAL A 218 -10.15 3.56 4.12
N VAL A 219 -11.08 3.34 3.19
CA VAL A 219 -11.23 2.11 2.41
C VAL A 219 -11.41 2.49 0.95
N VAL A 220 -10.60 1.92 0.07
CA VAL A 220 -10.60 2.14 -1.37
C VAL A 220 -11.01 0.85 -2.07
N ALA A 221 -11.89 0.97 -3.04
CA ALA A 221 -12.13 -0.06 -4.04
C ALA A 221 -11.84 0.53 -5.42
N GLY A 222 -11.22 -0.27 -6.28
CA GLY A 222 -10.96 0.09 -7.67
C GLY A 222 -11.41 -0.96 -8.66
N ASP A 223 -11.27 -0.58 -9.93
CA ASP A 223 -11.58 -1.44 -11.07
C ASP A 223 -10.56 -2.58 -11.12
N PRO A 224 -10.95 -3.85 -10.90
CA PRO A 224 -10.03 -4.97 -10.91
C PRO A 224 -9.43 -5.25 -12.29
N ALA A 225 -10.06 -4.79 -13.38
CA ALA A 225 -9.52 -4.96 -14.73
C ALA A 225 -8.43 -3.92 -15.06
N ALA A 226 -8.44 -2.78 -14.37
CA ALA A 226 -7.45 -1.71 -14.53
C ALA A 226 -6.45 -1.62 -13.37
N SER A 227 -6.51 -2.55 -12.42
CA SER A 227 -5.69 -2.58 -11.21
C SER A 227 -4.86 -3.85 -11.14
N GLY A 228 -3.69 -3.81 -10.50
CA GLY A 228 -2.86 -4.99 -10.34
C GLY A 228 -1.38 -4.67 -10.08
N PRO A 229 -0.56 -5.73 -9.95
CA PRO A 229 0.89 -5.60 -9.98
C PRO A 229 1.36 -5.13 -11.36
N PHE A 230 2.49 -4.44 -11.39
CA PHE A 230 3.19 -4.14 -12.63
C PHE A 230 4.05 -5.33 -13.05
N ASP A 231 4.38 -5.43 -14.33
CA ASP A 231 5.28 -6.48 -14.83
C ASP A 231 6.70 -6.32 -14.26
N ARG A 232 7.13 -5.06 -14.10
CA ARG A 232 8.41 -4.67 -13.50
C ARG A 232 8.22 -3.54 -12.53
N VAL A 233 9.12 -3.46 -11.55
CA VAL A 233 9.15 -2.33 -10.64
C VAL A 233 9.49 -1.01 -11.35
N VAL A 234 8.97 0.10 -10.84
CA VAL A 234 9.46 1.44 -11.20
C VAL A 234 10.35 1.97 -10.06
N PRO A 235 11.65 2.18 -10.29
CA PRO A 235 12.56 2.70 -9.27
C PRO A 235 12.15 4.09 -8.79
N LEU A 236 12.06 4.25 -7.47
CA LEU A 236 11.96 5.55 -6.79
C LEU A 236 13.30 5.95 -6.15
N SER A 237 14.14 4.97 -5.82
CA SER A 237 15.52 5.20 -5.40
C SER A 237 16.44 5.49 -6.59
N THR A 238 17.63 6.05 -6.32
CA THR A 238 18.74 6.05 -7.28
C THR A 238 19.36 4.64 -7.37
N PRO A 239 20.05 4.31 -8.46
CA PRO A 239 20.75 3.03 -8.58
C PRO A 239 22.02 2.94 -7.73
N ASP A 240 22.43 4.04 -7.09
CA ASP A 240 23.61 4.09 -6.22
C ASP A 240 23.27 3.70 -4.77
N ALA A 241 22.11 4.13 -4.26
CA ALA A 241 21.71 3.86 -2.88
C ALA A 241 20.20 3.86 -2.67
N GLY A 242 19.70 2.85 -1.94
CA GLY A 242 18.27 2.72 -1.64
C GLY A 242 17.66 3.89 -0.88
N ALA A 243 18.44 4.56 -0.04
CA ALA A 243 18.01 5.72 0.73
C ALA A 243 17.98 7.02 -0.09
N GLU A 244 18.61 7.06 -1.26
CA GLU A 244 18.65 8.24 -2.12
C GLU A 244 17.45 8.25 -3.07
N ALA A 245 16.68 9.33 -3.04
CA ALA A 245 15.50 9.51 -3.90
C ALA A 245 15.90 9.98 -5.30
N ASN A 246 15.29 9.40 -6.34
CA ASN A 246 15.46 9.85 -7.71
C ASN A 246 14.47 10.97 -8.09
N ARG A 247 14.52 11.41 -9.35
CA ARG A 247 13.70 12.52 -9.88
C ARG A 247 12.19 12.31 -9.78
N LEU A 248 11.70 11.07 -9.80
CA LEU A 248 10.26 10.80 -9.64
C LEU A 248 9.79 11.25 -8.26
N VAL A 249 10.62 11.04 -7.24
CA VAL A 249 10.34 11.51 -5.90
C VAL A 249 10.58 13.01 -5.82
N THR A 250 11.78 13.48 -6.14
CA THR A 250 12.22 14.85 -5.83
C THR A 250 11.61 15.94 -6.71
N ALA A 251 11.26 15.61 -7.96
CA ALA A 251 10.76 16.60 -8.93
C ALA A 251 9.29 16.41 -9.29
N LEU A 252 8.76 15.18 -9.23
CA LEU A 252 7.39 14.88 -9.68
C LEU A 252 6.40 14.64 -8.54
N SER A 253 6.88 14.46 -7.31
CA SER A 253 6.03 14.20 -6.16
C SER A 253 5.99 15.38 -5.18
N SER A 254 5.07 15.31 -4.23
CA SER A 254 5.01 16.22 -3.07
C SER A 254 6.17 16.09 -2.09
N ASP A 255 7.09 15.14 -2.28
CA ASP A 255 8.21 14.86 -1.36
C ASP A 255 9.55 15.42 -1.86
N SER A 256 10.34 15.94 -0.92
CA SER A 256 11.68 16.48 -1.23
C SER A 256 12.76 15.41 -1.38
N GLY A 257 12.47 14.15 -1.05
CA GLY A 257 13.46 13.07 -1.00
C GLY A 257 14.41 13.12 0.19
N LYS A 258 14.26 14.07 1.11
CA LYS A 258 15.11 14.19 2.30
C LYS A 258 14.64 13.29 3.44
N GLY A 259 15.58 12.73 4.20
CA GLY A 259 15.26 11.84 5.32
C GLY A 259 14.57 10.55 4.85
N PRO A 260 13.78 9.88 5.70
CA PRO A 260 13.14 8.61 5.35
C PRO A 260 11.91 8.82 4.46
N TRP A 261 12.12 9.36 3.26
CA TRP A 261 11.07 9.62 2.26
C TRP A 261 10.32 8.34 1.87
N TRP A 262 11.01 7.20 1.85
CA TRP A 262 10.45 5.86 1.58
C TRP A 262 9.49 5.34 2.67
N ARG A 263 9.13 6.16 3.65
CA ARG A 263 8.10 5.87 4.65
C ARG A 263 6.89 6.80 4.54
N ARG A 264 6.92 7.78 3.64
CA ARG A 264 5.94 8.85 3.57
C ARG A 264 5.04 8.66 2.35
N PRO A 265 3.73 8.92 2.45
CA PRO A 265 2.92 8.98 1.25
C PRO A 265 3.47 10.06 0.31
N MET A 266 3.20 9.94 -0.99
CA MET A 266 3.64 10.89 -2.03
C MET A 266 2.45 11.22 -2.93
N ALA A 267 2.17 12.51 -3.15
CA ALA A 267 1.14 12.94 -4.09
C ALA A 267 1.77 13.38 -5.41
N PHE A 268 1.10 13.06 -6.52
CA PHE A 268 1.51 13.40 -7.88
C PHE A 268 0.37 14.17 -8.56
N GLY A 269 0.70 15.31 -9.15
CA GLY A 269 -0.22 16.05 -10.00
C GLY A 269 -0.52 15.30 -11.30
N PRO A 270 -1.42 15.83 -12.16
CA PRO A 270 -1.83 15.13 -13.37
C PRO A 270 -0.69 14.83 -14.35
N ASP A 271 0.16 15.82 -14.67
CA ASP A 271 1.30 15.63 -15.59
C ASP A 271 2.32 14.62 -15.05
N ALA A 272 2.56 14.67 -13.73
CA ALA A 272 3.43 13.74 -13.05
C ALA A 272 2.85 12.32 -13.07
N THR A 273 1.54 12.19 -12.89
CA THR A 273 0.81 10.92 -12.97
C THR A 273 0.89 10.34 -14.38
N ALA A 274 0.67 11.15 -15.42
CA ALA A 274 0.84 10.72 -16.80
C ALA A 274 2.27 10.21 -17.07
N THR A 275 3.29 10.91 -16.56
CA THR A 275 4.69 10.46 -16.66
C THR A 275 4.94 9.12 -15.96
N LEU A 276 4.33 8.89 -14.79
CA LEU A 276 4.43 7.62 -14.08
C LEU A 276 3.78 6.48 -14.86
N LEU A 277 2.55 6.68 -15.34
CA LEU A 277 1.80 5.66 -16.09
C LEU A 277 2.50 5.28 -17.39
N ASP A 278 3.06 6.26 -18.10
CA ASP A 278 3.86 6.06 -19.31
C ASP A 278 5.17 5.30 -19.02
N ARG A 279 5.74 5.44 -17.82
CA ARG A 279 6.88 4.62 -17.38
C ARG A 279 6.46 3.19 -17.03
N ILE A 280 5.34 3.02 -16.34
CA ILE A 280 4.78 1.70 -15.99
C ILE A 280 4.49 0.88 -17.26
N GLN A 281 3.92 1.51 -18.28
CA GLN A 281 3.57 0.85 -19.54
C GLN A 281 4.78 0.44 -20.40
N ARG A 282 5.94 1.08 -20.22
CA ARG A 282 7.12 0.80 -21.03
C ARG A 282 7.97 -0.36 -20.53
N GLY A 283 7.81 -0.76 -19.26
CA GLY A 283 8.66 -1.76 -18.60
C GLY A 283 10.02 -1.20 -18.25
#